data_AF-A0A6H5I4W1-F1
#
_entry.id   AF-A0A6H5I4W1-F1
#
_cell.length_a   1.000
_cell.length_b   1.000
_cell.length_c   1.000
_cell.angle_alpha   90.00
_cell.angle_beta   90.00
_cell.angle_gamma   90.00
#
_symmetry.space_group_name_H-M   'P 1'
#
loop_
_entity.id
_entity.type
_entity.pdbx_description
1 polymer ?
#
loop_
_entity_poly.entity_id
_entity_poly.type
_entity_poly.pdbx_seq_one_letter_code
_entity_poly.pdbx_strand_id
1 'polypeptide(L)'
;MKVVPADTDHIFRDHVMAVTYVEMKNPKVVTEIHNENNSYYVDNSVHTDINYYDYNKTSVKNRIPNHLTATPPRLIMTAKRRVDSIMTYICKIHPKPGMLDLEKCVDAGIKPGPDILKLRNGEDVILPNNIIVKSKDVFTSDDPGSTFIVAECPNEDYLDIFVQNPSFIKYQQNNNPKQEDRVNHIIHFTPDNILYDPKYQEWMRKFGSDTEHIIVNESNQDCASEAMHKMQHQLHLVHPTIFPFFENQQSFSQQNSDNLNKKESIANNTKIEDNENNLKAIYISHLHADHQLGLIGILKHRERFTNEHLFVLAPQQIASYLNFYHNRFESITNLIRLVSNRDILQNKTILSPITSKDMYNALGIENVSTCFVTHCPFAYGVTITLKNGQKIAYSGDTIPCNRFVELAKHSDLLIHEATMEDGLEHQAVIKRHSTISQAINIGIRAEAKFTLLTHFSQRYSKLPMLPNKDQSNIDFSRIGVAFDFMHVSLSQLKLLPIIYPCIEVMFQDFKQKLNDRASKREWLKEQTVKASASINNN
;
A
#
# COMPACT_ATOMS: atom_id res chain seq x y z
N MET A 1 -5.61 23.03 2.50
CA MET A 1 -5.78 23.32 1.07
C MET A 1 -7.19 22.91 0.67
N LYS A 2 -8.06 23.85 0.27
CA LYS A 2 -9.31 23.47 -0.40
C LYS A 2 -8.93 22.98 -1.79
N VAL A 3 -9.16 21.70 -2.08
CA VAL A 3 -9.05 21.17 -3.44
C VAL A 3 -10.19 21.79 -4.23
N VAL A 4 -9.87 22.80 -5.04
CA VAL A 4 -10.79 23.34 -6.04
C VAL A 4 -10.81 22.33 -7.19
N PRO A 5 -11.97 21.89 -7.69
CA PRO A 5 -12.02 21.02 -8.86
C PRO A 5 -11.27 21.69 -10.01
N ALA A 6 -10.37 20.96 -10.67
CA ALA A 6 -9.70 21.45 -11.86
C ALA A 6 -10.77 21.71 -12.93
N ASP A 7 -10.96 22.97 -13.29
CA ASP A 7 -11.75 23.36 -14.44
C ASP A 7 -10.96 22.97 -15.69
N THR A 8 -11.54 22.15 -16.57
CA THR A 8 -10.87 21.63 -17.77
C THR A 8 -10.53 22.72 -18.77
N ASP A 9 -11.13 23.90 -18.64
CA ASP A 9 -10.82 25.09 -19.42
C ASP A 9 -9.65 25.91 -18.85
N HIS A 10 -9.13 25.54 -17.66
CA HIS A 10 -8.04 26.25 -17.00
C HIS A 10 -6.68 25.58 -17.19
N ILE A 11 -5.73 26.33 -17.77
CA ILE A 11 -4.32 25.95 -17.78
C ILE A 11 -3.74 26.19 -16.38
N PHE A 12 -3.22 25.15 -15.73
CA PHE A 12 -2.43 25.30 -14.51
C PHE A 12 -1.06 25.87 -14.85
N ARG A 13 -0.58 26.83 -14.06
CA ARG A 13 0.74 27.44 -14.23
C ARG A 13 1.41 27.65 -12.89
N ASP A 14 2.68 27.28 -12.80
CA ASP A 14 3.55 27.67 -11.71
C ASP A 14 4.86 28.29 -12.24
N HIS A 15 5.89 28.34 -11.41
CA HIS A 15 7.20 28.89 -11.76
C HIS A 15 8.08 27.93 -12.59
N VAL A 16 7.67 26.67 -12.74
CA VAL A 16 8.40 25.60 -13.42
C VAL A 16 7.75 25.30 -14.77
N MET A 17 6.42 25.15 -14.81
CA MET A 17 5.72 24.69 -16.01
C MET A 17 4.26 25.18 -16.08
N ALA A 18 3.71 25.08 -17.29
CA ALA A 18 2.28 25.14 -17.56
C ALA A 18 1.75 23.74 -17.90
N VAL A 19 0.58 23.38 -17.37
CA VAL A 19 -0.10 22.09 -17.61
C VAL A 19 -1.48 22.35 -18.21
N THR A 20 -1.72 21.78 -19.38
CA THR A 20 -3.02 21.76 -20.05
C THR A 20 -3.68 20.41 -19.85
N TYR A 21 -4.94 20.42 -19.43
CA TYR A 21 -5.76 19.24 -19.21
C TYR A 21 -6.58 18.92 -20.47
N VAL A 22 -6.47 17.69 -20.99
CA VAL A 22 -7.25 17.22 -22.14
C VAL A 22 -8.22 16.14 -21.65
N GLU A 23 -9.46 16.54 -21.37
CA GLU A 23 -10.53 15.61 -21.01
C GLU A 23 -11.11 14.94 -22.25
N MET A 24 -11.23 13.61 -22.21
CA MET A 24 -11.85 12.82 -23.27
C MET A 24 -12.95 11.96 -22.68
N LYS A 25 -14.21 12.23 -23.06
CA LYS A 25 -15.38 11.51 -22.57
C LYS A 25 -15.66 10.26 -23.38
N ASN A 26 -16.02 9.18 -22.70
CA ASN A 26 -16.34 7.91 -23.35
C ASN A 26 -17.62 8.04 -24.20
N PRO A 27 -17.57 7.84 -25.53
CA PRO A 27 -18.73 7.96 -26.40
C PRO A 27 -19.84 6.93 -26.08
N LYS A 28 -19.49 5.78 -25.51
CA LYS A 28 -20.44 4.74 -25.11
C LYS A 28 -21.23 5.11 -23.85
N VAL A 29 -20.76 6.07 -23.05
CA VAL A 29 -21.45 6.51 -21.81
C VAL A 29 -22.35 7.72 -22.08
N VAL A 30 -21.94 8.63 -22.98
CA VAL A 30 -22.72 9.83 -23.34
C VAL A 30 -24.09 9.48 -23.96
N THR A 31 -24.19 8.34 -24.65
CA THR A 31 -25.44 7.85 -25.25
C THR A 31 -26.44 7.28 -24.25
N GLU A 32 -26.00 6.83 -23.07
CA GLU A 32 -26.90 6.29 -22.04
C GLU A 32 -27.46 7.38 -21.10
N ILE A 33 -26.73 8.48 -20.91
CA ILE A 33 -27.11 9.59 -20.00
C ILE A 33 -28.30 10.39 -20.54
N HIS A 34 -28.52 10.43 -21.85
CA HIS A 34 -29.63 11.17 -22.43
C HIS A 34 -31.04 10.57 -22.16
N ASN A 35 -31.13 9.43 -21.49
CA ASN A 35 -32.40 8.75 -21.22
C ASN A 35 -32.91 8.77 -19.77
N GLU A 36 -32.18 9.30 -18.78
CA GLU A 36 -32.66 9.24 -17.39
C GLU A 36 -32.43 10.53 -16.59
N ASN A 37 -33.50 11.31 -16.43
CA ASN A 37 -33.64 12.32 -15.39
C ASN A 37 -33.86 11.62 -14.05
N ASN A 38 -32.94 11.69 -13.09
CA ASN A 38 -33.28 11.58 -11.67
C ASN A 38 -32.21 12.19 -10.77
N SER A 39 -32.63 13.15 -9.96
CA SER A 39 -31.86 13.83 -8.92
C SER A 39 -32.09 13.14 -7.57
N TYR A 40 -31.04 12.82 -6.81
CA TYR A 40 -31.20 12.45 -5.40
C TYR A 40 -30.06 12.87 -4.49
N TYR A 41 -30.47 13.20 -3.27
CA TYR A 41 -29.71 13.72 -2.13
C TYR A 41 -28.74 12.68 -1.55
N VAL A 42 -27.51 13.12 -1.26
CA VAL A 42 -26.56 12.40 -0.41
C VAL A 42 -26.75 12.87 1.03
N ASP A 43 -27.16 11.96 1.92
CA ASP A 43 -27.09 12.21 3.36
C ASP A 43 -25.62 12.12 3.79
N ASN A 44 -25.00 13.28 4.00
CA ASN A 44 -23.61 13.44 4.40
C ASN A 44 -23.35 13.12 5.90
N SER A 45 -24.28 12.45 6.60
CA SER A 45 -24.16 12.26 8.06
C SER A 45 -23.23 11.13 8.54
N VAL A 46 -22.49 10.46 7.66
CA VAL A 46 -21.41 9.53 8.05
C VAL A 46 -20.05 10.12 7.68
N HIS A 47 -19.59 11.08 8.48
CA HIS A 47 -18.17 11.42 8.52
C HIS A 47 -17.40 10.18 8.97
N THR A 48 -16.72 9.53 8.03
CA THR A 48 -15.62 8.63 8.35
C THR A 48 -14.43 9.52 8.65
N ASP A 49 -14.23 9.84 9.92
CA ASP A 49 -13.02 10.53 10.40
C ASP A 49 -11.81 9.59 10.23
N ILE A 50 -11.37 9.40 8.99
CA ILE A 50 -10.12 8.74 8.62
C ILE A 50 -9.06 9.84 8.62
N ASN A 51 -8.67 10.28 9.81
CA ASN A 51 -7.48 11.10 9.97
C ASN A 51 -6.66 10.56 11.14
N TYR A 52 -5.67 9.72 10.81
CA TYR A 52 -4.72 9.10 11.74
C TYR A 52 -3.93 10.11 12.59
N TYR A 53 -3.91 11.39 12.19
CA TYR A 53 -3.14 12.45 12.86
C TYR A 53 -3.98 13.45 13.66
N ASP A 54 -5.31 13.35 13.70
CA ASP A 54 -6.14 14.35 14.37
C ASP A 54 -6.53 13.92 15.79
N TYR A 55 -5.54 13.87 16.69
CA TYR A 55 -5.79 13.75 18.13
C TYR A 55 -5.80 15.12 18.76
N ASN A 56 -6.95 15.80 18.72
CA ASN A 56 -7.25 16.89 19.65
C ASN A 56 -8.36 16.49 20.63
N LYS A 57 -8.04 16.71 21.90
CA LYS A 57 -8.79 16.35 23.10
C LYS A 57 -10.25 16.84 23.04
N THR A 58 -11.22 15.94 23.27
CA THR A 58 -12.19 16.03 24.39
C THR A 58 -13.31 14.98 24.33
N SER A 59 -13.75 14.56 25.52
CA SER A 59 -14.99 13.83 25.86
C SER A 59 -15.09 12.32 25.59
N VAL A 60 -14.49 11.59 26.53
CA VAL A 60 -14.86 10.23 26.95
C VAL A 60 -16.21 10.28 27.67
N LYS A 61 -17.21 9.53 27.16
CA LYS A 61 -18.22 8.71 27.89
C LYS A 61 -19.44 8.43 26.99
N ASN A 62 -19.88 7.18 26.97
CA ASN A 62 -21.13 6.67 26.38
C ASN A 62 -21.30 6.75 24.85
N ARG A 63 -20.74 5.77 24.13
CA ARG A 63 -21.23 5.40 22.79
C ARG A 63 -21.25 3.87 22.60
N ILE A 64 -22.14 3.21 23.35
CA ILE A 64 -22.75 1.96 22.87
C ILE A 64 -24.20 2.34 22.54
N PRO A 65 -24.60 2.43 21.27
CA PRO A 65 -25.99 2.63 20.93
C PRO A 65 -26.79 1.39 21.33
N ASN A 66 -27.59 1.52 22.39
CA ASN A 66 -28.75 0.66 22.60
C ASN A 66 -29.81 1.08 21.57
N HIS A 67 -30.29 0.13 20.78
CA HIS A 67 -31.25 0.26 19.66
C HIS A 67 -30.65 0.41 18.26
N LEU A 68 -30.59 -0.72 17.55
CA LEU A 68 -30.63 -0.80 16.09
C LEU A 68 -31.67 -1.87 15.72
N THR A 69 -32.95 -1.51 15.87
CA THR A 69 -34.09 -2.23 15.30
C THR A 69 -34.54 -1.49 14.05
N ALA A 70 -33.78 -1.61 12.98
CA ALA A 70 -34.24 -1.31 11.63
C ALA A 70 -33.28 -1.99 10.64
N THR A 71 -33.75 -3.04 9.97
CA THR A 71 -33.15 -3.51 8.72
C THR A 71 -33.21 -2.37 7.71
N PRO A 72 -32.09 -1.88 7.16
CA PRO A 72 -32.14 -0.92 6.08
C PRO A 72 -32.81 -1.57 4.85
N PRO A 73 -33.59 -0.83 4.07
CA PRO A 73 -34.23 -1.37 2.88
C PRO A 73 -33.17 -1.89 1.90
N ARG A 74 -33.48 -3.03 1.26
CA ARG A 74 -32.69 -3.60 0.17
C ARG A 74 -32.69 -2.59 -0.99
N LEU A 75 -31.60 -1.84 -1.13
CA LEU A 75 -31.34 -1.04 -2.32
C LEU A 75 -30.96 -2.02 -3.45
N ILE A 76 -31.89 -2.25 -4.38
CA ILE A 76 -31.56 -2.84 -5.68
C ILE A 76 -31.32 -1.66 -6.60
N MET A 77 -30.05 -1.25 -6.73
CA MET A 77 -29.61 -0.32 -7.76
C MET A 77 -28.94 -1.15 -8.85
N THR A 78 -29.51 -1.11 -10.06
CA THR A 78 -28.90 -1.67 -11.26
C THR A 78 -27.58 -0.95 -11.54
N ALA A 79 -26.50 -1.73 -11.66
CA ALA A 79 -25.14 -1.26 -11.83
C ALA A 79 -25.00 -0.36 -13.06
N LYS A 80 -24.54 0.89 -12.88
CA LYS A 80 -23.99 1.74 -13.94
C LYS A 80 -23.19 2.91 -13.35
N ARG A 81 -21.86 2.87 -13.54
CA ARG A 81 -20.97 3.98 -13.92
C ARG A 81 -19.52 3.48 -14.00
N ARG A 82 -19.07 3.15 -15.22
CA ARG A 82 -17.64 3.01 -15.54
C ARG A 82 -17.02 4.42 -15.56
N VAL A 83 -15.71 4.55 -15.50
CA VAL A 83 -15.00 5.84 -15.68
C VAL A 83 -15.58 6.55 -16.91
N ASP A 84 -16.08 7.79 -16.76
CA ASP A 84 -16.83 8.51 -17.80
C ASP A 84 -15.90 9.34 -18.72
N SER A 85 -14.72 9.67 -18.21
CA SER A 85 -13.69 10.41 -18.94
C SER A 85 -12.28 10.01 -18.52
N ILE A 86 -11.36 10.13 -19.46
CA ILE A 86 -9.91 10.03 -19.22
C ILE A 86 -9.30 11.42 -19.31
N MET A 87 -8.15 11.58 -18.67
CA MET A 87 -7.39 12.83 -18.69
C MET A 87 -6.02 12.59 -19.29
N THR A 88 -5.62 13.48 -20.21
CA THR A 88 -4.25 13.56 -20.70
C THR A 88 -3.66 14.92 -20.35
N TYR A 89 -2.40 14.95 -19.99
CA TYR A 89 -1.73 16.17 -19.55
C TYR A 89 -0.67 16.58 -20.58
N ILE A 90 -0.73 17.83 -21.04
CA ILE A 90 0.30 18.42 -21.89
C ILE A 90 1.06 19.42 -21.04
N CYS A 91 2.32 19.12 -20.78
CA CYS A 91 3.18 19.84 -19.83
C CYS A 91 4.24 20.62 -20.59
N LYS A 92 4.22 21.95 -20.46
CA LYS A 92 5.17 22.87 -21.08
C LYS A 92 6.08 23.47 -20.04
N ILE A 93 7.34 23.06 -20.05
CA ILE A 93 8.37 23.58 -19.14
C ILE A 93 8.72 25.01 -19.57
N HIS A 94 8.78 25.91 -18.61
CA HIS A 94 9.15 27.30 -18.87
C HIS A 94 10.63 27.41 -19.26
N PRO A 95 10.98 28.27 -20.23
CA PRO A 95 12.37 28.51 -20.58
C PRO A 95 13.14 29.03 -19.37
N LYS A 96 14.37 28.58 -19.21
CA LYS A 96 15.27 29.04 -18.16
C LYS A 96 16.48 29.71 -18.79
N PRO A 97 16.80 30.95 -18.39
CA PRO A 97 18.05 31.55 -18.81
C PRO A 97 19.22 30.71 -18.30
N GLY A 98 20.31 30.69 -19.07
CA GLY A 98 21.55 30.07 -18.65
C GLY A 98 21.97 30.55 -17.27
N MET A 99 22.66 29.69 -16.53
CA MET A 99 23.27 30.06 -15.26
C MET A 99 24.74 30.38 -15.46
N LEU A 100 25.27 31.26 -14.61
CA LEU A 100 26.71 31.52 -14.59
C LEU A 100 27.44 30.21 -14.25
N ASP A 101 28.33 29.80 -15.15
CA ASP A 101 29.17 28.63 -15.01
C ASP A 101 30.47 29.03 -14.30
N LEU A 102 30.60 28.59 -13.04
CA LEU A 102 31.75 28.93 -12.21
C LEU A 102 33.04 28.29 -12.72
N GLU A 103 32.97 27.15 -13.40
CA GLU A 103 34.14 26.47 -13.95
C GLU A 103 34.70 27.28 -15.13
N LYS A 104 33.83 27.70 -16.05
CA LYS A 104 34.20 28.63 -17.14
C LYS A 104 34.75 29.96 -16.63
N CYS A 105 34.20 30.48 -15.53
CA CYS A 105 34.74 31.70 -14.90
C CYS A 105 36.18 31.49 -14.41
N VAL A 106 36.46 30.35 -13.77
CA VAL A 106 37.79 30.02 -13.27
C VAL A 106 38.77 29.82 -14.43
N ASP A 107 38.37 29.08 -15.47
CA ASP A 107 39.18 28.85 -16.67
C ASP A 107 39.50 30.16 -17.42
N ALA A 108 38.54 31.09 -17.45
CA ALA A 108 38.72 32.42 -18.01
C ALA A 108 39.59 33.33 -17.13
N GLY A 109 40.00 32.90 -15.93
CA GLY A 109 40.87 33.66 -15.01
C GLY A 109 40.13 34.65 -14.10
N ILE A 110 38.83 34.49 -13.92
CA ILE A 110 38.00 35.37 -13.08
C ILE A 110 38.11 34.97 -11.62
N LYS A 111 38.37 35.97 -10.77
CA LYS A 111 38.48 35.78 -9.32
C LYS A 111 37.12 35.93 -8.63
N PRO A 112 36.85 35.18 -7.55
CA PRO A 112 35.67 35.40 -6.72
C PRO A 112 35.59 36.84 -6.22
N GLY A 113 34.46 37.51 -6.43
CA GLY A 113 34.30 38.91 -6.00
C GLY A 113 33.43 39.76 -6.94
N PRO A 114 33.67 41.08 -6.99
CA PRO A 114 32.85 42.05 -7.75
C PRO A 114 32.68 41.70 -9.23
N ASP A 115 33.67 41.05 -9.83
CA ASP A 115 33.65 40.70 -11.25
C ASP A 115 32.63 39.59 -11.56
N ILE A 116 32.36 38.68 -10.63
CA ILE A 116 31.26 37.70 -10.76
C ILE A 116 29.89 38.42 -10.75
N LEU A 117 29.74 39.46 -9.94
CA LEU A 117 28.51 40.24 -9.87
C LEU A 117 28.27 41.02 -11.17
N LYS A 118 29.33 41.60 -11.75
CA LYS A 118 29.28 42.27 -13.06
C LYS A 118 28.81 41.30 -14.15
N LEU A 119 29.41 40.11 -14.23
CA LEU A 119 28.98 39.09 -15.20
C LEU A 119 27.53 38.67 -15.00
N ARG A 120 27.07 38.51 -13.74
CA ARG A 120 25.66 38.21 -13.43
C ARG A 120 24.70 39.32 -13.85
N ASN A 121 25.16 40.57 -13.86
CA ASN A 121 24.39 41.72 -14.33
C ASN A 121 24.47 41.92 -15.86
N GLY A 122 25.16 41.03 -16.58
CA GLY A 122 25.32 41.10 -18.04
C GLY A 122 26.49 41.98 -18.50
N GLU A 123 27.38 42.40 -17.60
CA GLU A 123 28.53 43.23 -17.92
C GLU A 123 29.78 42.39 -18.21
N ASP A 124 30.54 42.77 -19.24
CA ASP A 124 31.81 42.13 -19.60
C ASP A 124 32.93 42.57 -18.61
N VAL A 125 33.84 41.64 -18.29
CA VAL A 125 34.94 41.89 -17.35
C VAL A 125 36.26 41.98 -18.11
N ILE A 126 37.01 43.06 -17.88
CA ILE A 126 38.37 43.23 -18.40
C ILE A 126 39.35 42.80 -17.32
N LEU A 127 40.13 41.77 -17.60
CA LEU A 127 41.14 41.24 -16.70
C LEU A 127 42.42 42.08 -16.73
N PRO A 128 43.29 42.00 -15.69
CA PRO A 128 44.56 42.75 -15.62
C PRO A 128 45.54 42.48 -16.78
N ASN A 129 45.35 41.39 -17.52
CA ASN A 129 46.11 41.02 -18.71
C ASN A 129 45.48 41.55 -20.02
N ASN A 130 44.54 42.50 -19.95
CA ASN A 130 43.75 43.04 -21.06
C ASN A 130 42.87 42.02 -21.81
N ILE A 131 42.64 40.82 -21.26
CA ILE A 131 41.66 39.88 -21.82
C ILE A 131 40.25 40.32 -21.40
N ILE A 132 39.33 40.36 -22.36
CA ILE A 132 37.91 40.64 -22.13
C ILE A 132 37.17 39.31 -22.04
N VAL A 133 36.58 39.04 -20.89
CA VAL A 133 35.68 37.90 -20.68
C VAL A 133 34.25 38.39 -20.81
N LYS A 134 33.53 37.92 -21.84
CA LYS A 134 32.15 38.34 -22.05
C LYS A 134 31.22 37.61 -21.11
N SER A 135 30.22 38.30 -20.58
CA SER A 135 29.21 37.71 -19.70
C SER A 135 28.59 36.46 -20.33
N LYS A 136 28.18 36.53 -21.61
CA LYS A 136 27.59 35.40 -22.34
C LYS A 136 28.50 34.16 -22.49
N ASP A 137 29.83 34.33 -22.46
CA ASP A 137 30.78 33.25 -22.74
C ASP A 137 31.00 32.36 -21.50
N VAL A 138 30.66 32.88 -20.30
CA VAL A 138 30.77 32.19 -19.01
C VAL A 138 29.42 31.75 -18.43
N PHE A 139 28.36 31.80 -19.24
CA PHE A 139 27.06 31.23 -18.89
C PHE A 139 26.87 29.86 -19.57
N THR A 140 26.00 29.03 -18.99
CA THR A 140 25.46 27.87 -19.71
C THR A 140 24.52 28.35 -20.81
N SER A 141 24.23 27.50 -21.80
CA SER A 141 23.20 27.82 -22.80
C SER A 141 21.84 28.00 -22.12
N ASP A 142 21.02 28.89 -22.67
CA ASP A 142 19.61 28.99 -22.30
C ASP A 142 18.92 27.64 -22.56
N ASP A 143 18.08 27.22 -21.62
CA ASP A 143 17.15 26.12 -21.82
C ASP A 143 15.87 26.72 -22.42
N PRO A 144 15.55 26.44 -23.71
CA PRO A 144 14.35 26.99 -24.35
C PRO A 144 13.05 26.47 -23.73
N GLY A 145 13.12 25.53 -22.78
CA GLY A 145 11.99 24.77 -22.28
C GLY A 145 11.61 23.68 -23.26
N SER A 146 10.90 22.67 -22.76
CA SER A 146 10.43 21.54 -23.54
C SER A 146 8.97 21.23 -23.25
N THR A 147 8.28 20.65 -24.22
CA THR A 147 6.96 20.06 -23.99
C THR A 147 7.08 18.54 -23.81
N PHE A 148 6.34 17.99 -22.86
CA PHE A 148 6.12 16.56 -22.74
C PHE A 148 4.63 16.25 -22.51
N ILE A 149 4.21 15.04 -22.86
CA ILE A 149 2.81 14.61 -22.75
C ILE A 149 2.74 13.41 -21.80
N VAL A 150 1.78 13.42 -20.88
CA VAL A 150 1.40 12.25 -20.08
C VAL A 150 0.09 11.71 -20.62
N ALA A 151 0.18 10.59 -21.33
CA ALA A 151 -0.89 9.95 -22.07
C ALA A 151 -1.39 8.70 -21.35
N GLU A 152 -2.71 8.55 -21.25
CA GLU A 152 -3.37 7.36 -20.72
C GLU A 152 -4.55 6.99 -21.63
N CYS A 153 -4.46 5.84 -22.30
CA CYS A 153 -5.58 5.25 -23.04
C CYS A 153 -5.88 3.87 -22.45
N PRO A 154 -6.84 3.75 -21.52
CA PRO A 154 -6.93 2.57 -20.66
C PRO A 154 -7.49 1.32 -21.36
N ASN A 155 -8.27 1.48 -22.43
CA ASN A 155 -8.87 0.38 -23.18
C ASN A 155 -9.40 0.85 -24.55
N GLU A 156 -9.92 -0.08 -25.34
CA GLU A 156 -10.40 0.12 -26.72
C GLU A 156 -11.55 1.13 -26.82
N ASP A 157 -12.37 1.31 -25.77
CA ASP A 157 -13.49 2.26 -25.79
C ASP A 157 -13.03 3.71 -25.97
N TYR A 158 -11.79 4.00 -25.58
CA TYR A 158 -11.18 5.34 -25.64
C TYR A 158 -10.27 5.52 -26.85
N LEU A 159 -9.91 4.45 -27.55
CA LEU A 159 -8.85 4.48 -28.55
C LEU A 159 -9.14 5.47 -29.68
N ASP A 160 -10.34 5.41 -30.26
CA ASP A 160 -10.69 6.26 -31.40
C ASP A 160 -10.74 7.75 -31.03
N ILE A 161 -11.39 8.08 -29.90
CA ILE A 161 -11.45 9.48 -29.44
C ILE A 161 -10.08 10.02 -29.03
N PHE A 162 -9.20 9.15 -28.53
CA PHE A 162 -7.85 9.51 -28.11
C PHE A 162 -7.00 9.86 -29.32
N VAL A 163 -6.87 8.94 -30.30
CA VAL A 163 -5.97 9.14 -31.45
C VAL A 163 -6.45 10.22 -32.42
N GLN A 164 -7.75 10.56 -32.38
CA GLN A 164 -8.37 11.61 -33.18
C GLN A 164 -8.49 12.95 -32.45
N ASN A 165 -8.07 13.04 -31.18
CA ASN A 165 -8.27 14.25 -30.39
C ASN A 165 -7.50 15.45 -31.00
N PRO A 166 -8.19 16.56 -31.33
CA PRO A 166 -7.57 17.70 -32.00
C PRO A 166 -6.53 18.43 -31.13
N SER A 167 -6.56 18.24 -29.81
CA SER A 167 -5.61 18.86 -28.87
C SER A 167 -4.17 18.46 -29.14
N PHE A 168 -3.94 17.31 -29.79
CA PHE A 168 -2.60 16.84 -30.15
C PHE A 168 -2.06 17.42 -31.45
N ILE A 169 -2.92 17.88 -32.36
CA ILE A 169 -2.56 18.24 -33.74
C ILE A 169 -1.45 19.30 -33.77
N LYS A 170 -1.55 20.32 -32.91
CA LYS A 170 -0.56 21.41 -32.80
C LYS A 170 0.87 20.91 -32.52
N TYR A 171 0.99 19.78 -31.84
CA TYR A 171 2.26 19.22 -31.36
C TYR A 171 2.84 18.16 -32.32
N GLN A 172 2.06 17.75 -33.32
CA GLN A 172 2.46 16.73 -34.30
C GLN A 172 3.35 17.32 -35.39
N GLN A 173 4.35 16.55 -35.83
CA GLN A 173 5.39 16.97 -36.78
C GLN A 173 4.81 17.51 -38.10
N ASN A 174 3.73 16.91 -38.60
CA ASN A 174 3.05 17.35 -39.83
C ASN A 174 2.53 18.80 -39.78
N ASN A 175 2.37 19.38 -38.58
CA ASN A 175 1.90 20.75 -38.39
C ASN A 175 3.04 21.76 -38.11
N ASN A 176 4.31 21.35 -38.27
CA ASN A 176 5.50 22.18 -38.05
C ASN A 176 5.45 22.93 -36.69
N PRO A 177 5.47 22.19 -35.56
CA PRO A 177 5.36 22.79 -34.24
C PRO A 177 6.47 23.82 -34.01
N LYS A 178 6.12 24.92 -33.35
CA LYS A 178 7.09 25.90 -32.85
C LYS A 178 8.07 25.20 -31.93
N GLN A 179 9.29 25.74 -31.78
CA GLN A 179 10.33 25.17 -30.92
C GLN A 179 9.80 24.82 -29.51
N GLU A 180 9.01 25.73 -28.93
CA GLU A 180 8.40 25.57 -27.59
C GLU A 180 7.25 24.55 -27.52
N ASP A 181 6.68 24.17 -28.66
CA ASP A 181 5.59 23.20 -28.81
C ASP A 181 6.11 21.85 -29.34
N ARG A 182 7.43 21.68 -29.50
CA ARG A 182 8.02 20.38 -29.82
C ARG A 182 7.96 19.48 -28.60
N VAL A 183 7.47 18.26 -28.82
CA VAL A 183 7.32 17.26 -27.76
C VAL A 183 8.59 16.42 -27.72
N ASN A 184 9.34 16.54 -26.64
CA ASN A 184 10.56 15.75 -26.45
C ASN A 184 10.25 14.37 -25.90
N HIS A 185 9.26 14.27 -25.01
CA HIS A 185 8.87 13.00 -24.39
C HIS A 185 7.35 12.80 -24.39
N ILE A 186 6.93 11.56 -24.58
CA ILE A 186 5.57 11.11 -24.27
C ILE A 186 5.66 9.97 -23.28
N ILE A 187 5.00 10.12 -22.14
CA ILE A 187 4.92 9.14 -21.06
C ILE A 187 3.58 8.43 -21.20
N HIS A 188 3.61 7.11 -21.41
CA HIS A 188 2.44 6.29 -21.69
C HIS A 188 2.09 5.43 -20.47
N PHE A 189 0.95 5.73 -19.84
CA PHE A 189 0.28 4.87 -18.84
C PHE A 189 -0.76 3.95 -19.52
N THR A 190 -0.42 3.47 -20.71
CA THR A 190 -1.34 2.76 -21.62
C THR A 190 -1.02 1.26 -21.62
N PRO A 191 -2.03 0.38 -21.41
CA PRO A 191 -1.83 -1.07 -21.45
C PRO A 191 -1.28 -1.58 -22.78
N ASP A 192 -0.58 -2.72 -22.75
CA ASP A 192 0.13 -3.27 -23.93
C ASP A 192 -0.81 -3.50 -25.11
N ASN A 193 -2.00 -4.04 -24.87
CA ASN A 193 -2.96 -4.32 -25.93
C ASN A 193 -3.39 -3.06 -26.70
N ILE A 194 -3.41 -1.90 -26.03
CA ILE A 194 -3.72 -0.61 -26.65
C ILE A 194 -2.46 0.02 -27.25
N LEU A 195 -1.34 -0.06 -26.53
CA LEU A 195 -0.06 0.49 -26.97
C LEU A 195 0.34 -0.07 -28.34
N TYR A 196 0.16 -1.39 -28.55
CA TYR A 196 0.49 -2.07 -29.80
C TYR A 196 -0.64 -2.07 -30.84
N ASP A 197 -1.79 -1.45 -30.56
CA ASP A 197 -2.84 -1.28 -31.55
C ASP A 197 -2.33 -0.42 -32.73
N PRO A 198 -2.60 -0.80 -34.00
CA PRO A 198 -2.15 -0.06 -35.17
C PRO A 198 -2.52 1.43 -35.16
N LYS A 199 -3.70 1.79 -34.62
CA LYS A 199 -4.15 3.18 -34.53
C LYS A 199 -3.31 3.98 -33.54
N TYR A 200 -2.97 3.38 -32.40
CA TYR A 200 -2.15 4.02 -31.37
C TYR A 200 -0.70 4.17 -31.85
N GLN A 201 -0.17 3.14 -32.49
CA GLN A 201 1.16 3.15 -33.12
C GLN A 201 1.28 4.24 -34.18
N GLU A 202 0.25 4.42 -35.01
CA GLU A 202 0.20 5.50 -35.99
C GLU A 202 0.12 6.88 -35.31
N TRP A 203 -0.65 7.01 -34.23
CA TRP A 203 -0.70 8.24 -33.44
C TRP A 203 0.66 8.61 -32.85
N MET A 204 1.41 7.65 -32.31
CA MET A 204 2.76 7.89 -31.78
C MET A 204 3.72 8.41 -32.86
N ARG A 205 3.69 7.81 -34.06
CA ARG A 205 4.55 8.20 -35.20
C ARG A 205 4.36 9.66 -35.62
N LYS A 206 3.21 10.28 -35.34
CA LYS A 206 2.93 11.68 -35.73
C LYS A 206 3.75 12.72 -34.97
N PHE A 207 4.39 12.40 -33.85
CA PHE A 207 5.20 13.35 -33.08
C PHE A 207 6.64 13.49 -33.59
N GLY A 208 7.07 12.58 -34.47
CA GLY A 208 8.37 12.61 -35.15
C GLY A 208 9.41 11.68 -34.52
N SER A 209 10.53 11.50 -35.23
CA SER A 209 11.60 10.57 -34.82
C SER A 209 12.40 11.02 -33.60
N ASP A 210 12.36 12.31 -33.30
CA ASP A 210 13.14 12.92 -32.21
C ASP A 210 12.38 12.89 -30.86
N THR A 211 11.12 12.46 -30.86
CA THR A 211 10.31 12.29 -29.65
C THR A 211 10.62 10.94 -29.01
N GLU A 212 11.03 10.95 -27.74
CA GLU A 212 11.23 9.74 -26.97
C GLU A 212 9.92 9.29 -26.31
N HIS A 213 9.63 7.99 -26.40
CA HIS A 213 8.44 7.38 -25.83
C HIS A 213 8.80 6.55 -24.59
N ILE A 214 8.30 6.98 -23.43
CA ILE A 214 8.52 6.31 -22.14
C ILE A 214 7.28 5.50 -21.82
N ILE A 215 7.41 4.17 -21.77
CA ILE A 215 6.30 3.25 -21.50
C ILE A 215 6.32 2.87 -20.02
N VAL A 216 5.20 3.15 -19.33
CA VAL A 216 4.98 2.88 -17.92
C VAL A 216 3.68 2.09 -17.78
N ASN A 217 3.76 0.77 -17.97
CA ASN A 217 2.62 -0.13 -17.98
C ASN A 217 2.95 -1.51 -17.35
N GLU A 218 2.06 -2.48 -17.49
CA GLU A 218 2.19 -3.82 -16.91
C GLU A 218 3.38 -4.65 -17.43
N SER A 219 4.01 -4.24 -18.53
CA SER A 219 5.21 -4.91 -19.06
C SER A 219 6.47 -4.59 -18.23
N ASN A 220 6.46 -3.50 -17.45
CA ASN A 220 7.58 -3.12 -16.60
C ASN A 220 7.63 -4.01 -15.35
N GLN A 221 8.71 -4.79 -15.21
CA GLN A 221 8.98 -5.62 -14.04
C GLN A 221 10.12 -4.99 -13.22
N ASP A 222 9.84 -4.62 -11.97
CA ASP A 222 10.85 -4.11 -11.03
C ASP A 222 10.77 -4.81 -9.67
N CYS A 223 11.89 -4.86 -8.96
CA CYS A 223 11.96 -5.22 -7.55
C CYS A 223 11.34 -4.09 -6.73
N ALA A 224 10.03 -4.20 -6.44
CA ALA A 224 9.23 -3.20 -5.74
C ALA A 224 9.92 -2.56 -4.51
N SER A 225 10.74 -3.32 -3.76
CA SER A 225 11.53 -2.79 -2.65
C SER A 225 12.85 -3.55 -2.46
N GLU A 226 13.98 -2.90 -2.79
CA GLU A 226 15.32 -3.43 -2.55
C GLU A 226 15.54 -3.85 -1.07
N ALA A 227 14.97 -3.08 -0.13
CA ALA A 227 15.08 -3.37 1.29
C ALA A 227 14.41 -4.70 1.69
N MET A 228 13.27 -5.03 1.08
CA MET A 228 12.58 -6.30 1.31
C MET A 228 13.38 -7.47 0.75
N HIS A 229 13.95 -7.33 -0.45
CA HIS A 229 14.84 -8.34 -1.04
C HIS A 229 16.10 -8.59 -0.21
N LYS A 230 16.74 -7.53 0.28
CA LYS A 230 17.89 -7.64 1.19
C LYS A 230 17.53 -8.40 2.46
N MET A 231 16.41 -8.04 3.10
CA MET A 231 15.95 -8.71 4.31
C MET A 231 15.59 -10.18 4.05
N GLN A 232 14.89 -10.47 2.96
CA GLN A 232 14.53 -11.85 2.61
C GLN A 232 15.76 -12.69 2.34
N HIS A 233 16.77 -12.16 1.65
CA HIS A 233 18.02 -12.86 1.42
C HIS A 233 18.78 -13.16 2.71
N GLN A 234 18.82 -12.20 3.63
CA GLN A 234 19.40 -12.38 4.96
C GLN A 234 18.68 -13.49 5.74
N LEU A 235 17.35 -13.44 5.82
CA LEU A 235 16.53 -14.46 6.49
C LEU A 235 16.65 -15.85 5.82
N HIS A 236 16.75 -15.89 4.49
CA HIS A 236 16.97 -17.12 3.73
C HIS A 236 18.25 -17.84 4.14
N LEU A 237 19.34 -17.10 4.39
CA LEU A 237 20.59 -17.67 4.88
C LEU A 237 20.45 -18.34 6.25
N VAL A 238 19.48 -17.91 7.08
CA VAL A 238 19.18 -18.53 8.36
C VAL A 238 18.44 -19.85 8.16
N HIS A 239 17.39 -19.86 7.33
CA HIS A 239 16.59 -21.06 7.11
C HIS A 239 15.84 -21.04 5.76
N PRO A 240 16.40 -21.63 4.69
CA PRO A 240 15.88 -21.53 3.33
C PRO A 240 14.42 -21.96 3.13
N THR A 241 13.95 -22.95 3.90
CA THR A 241 12.58 -23.46 3.77
C THR A 241 11.55 -22.68 4.58
N ILE A 242 12.00 -21.93 5.60
CA ILE A 242 11.12 -21.03 6.36
C ILE A 242 11.08 -19.65 5.69
N PHE A 243 12.19 -19.24 5.06
CA PHE A 243 12.32 -17.98 4.36
C PHE A 243 12.74 -18.23 2.90
N PRO A 244 11.84 -18.75 2.03
CA PRO A 244 12.16 -19.00 0.63
C PRO A 244 12.41 -17.70 -0.13
N PHE A 245 13.19 -17.74 -1.22
CA PHE A 245 13.30 -16.57 -2.11
C PHE A 245 11.97 -16.25 -2.79
N PHE A 246 11.82 -15.00 -3.24
CA PHE A 246 10.73 -14.63 -4.14
C PHE A 246 10.85 -15.40 -5.45
N GLU A 247 9.73 -15.92 -5.96
CA GLU A 247 9.71 -16.76 -7.16
C GLU A 247 10.28 -16.04 -8.40
N ASN A 248 10.17 -14.69 -8.47
CA ASN A 248 10.76 -13.86 -9.54
C ASN A 248 12.29 -13.69 -9.48
N GLN A 249 13.00 -14.32 -8.54
CA GLN A 249 14.47 -14.25 -8.50
C GLN A 249 15.19 -15.36 -9.27
N GLN A 250 14.49 -16.41 -9.72
CA GLN A 250 15.13 -17.43 -10.56
C GLN A 250 15.57 -16.88 -11.92
N SER A 251 14.87 -15.86 -12.45
CA SER A 251 15.17 -15.22 -13.73
C SER A 251 16.41 -14.30 -13.70
N PHE A 252 16.82 -13.76 -12.55
CA PHE A 252 18.01 -12.91 -12.46
C PHE A 252 19.33 -13.67 -12.62
N SER A 253 19.33 -14.99 -12.37
CA SER A 253 20.53 -15.84 -12.55
C SER A 253 20.61 -16.50 -13.93
N GLN A 254 19.53 -16.49 -14.71
CA GLN A 254 19.44 -17.19 -16.00
C GLN A 254 19.80 -16.34 -17.22
N GLN A 255 20.02 -15.03 -17.08
CA GLN A 255 20.49 -14.21 -18.22
C GLN A 255 21.96 -14.46 -18.60
N ASN A 256 22.68 -15.36 -17.91
CA ASN A 256 24.06 -15.73 -18.23
C ASN A 256 24.26 -17.19 -18.67
N SER A 257 23.22 -17.97 -18.95
CA SER A 257 23.39 -19.30 -19.52
C SER A 257 22.25 -19.69 -20.43
N ASP A 258 22.54 -19.73 -21.73
CA ASP A 258 21.66 -20.22 -22.78
C ASP A 258 21.20 -21.68 -22.55
N ASN A 259 19.93 -21.90 -22.86
CA ASN A 259 19.33 -23.16 -23.31
C ASN A 259 19.58 -24.42 -22.46
N LEU A 260 18.95 -24.49 -21.30
CA LEU A 260 18.35 -25.71 -20.72
C LEU A 260 17.46 -25.26 -19.56
N ASN A 261 16.13 -25.42 -19.69
CA ASN A 261 15.11 -25.53 -18.61
C ASN A 261 13.74 -24.92 -18.94
N LYS A 262 13.22 -25.16 -20.17
CA LYS A 262 11.79 -24.94 -20.49
C LYS A 262 10.81 -25.80 -19.67
N LYS A 263 11.28 -26.86 -18.98
CA LYS A 263 10.42 -27.72 -18.15
C LYS A 263 10.20 -27.22 -16.72
N GLU A 264 11.13 -26.44 -16.15
CA GLU A 264 11.00 -25.89 -14.79
C GLU A 264 10.10 -24.65 -14.77
N SER A 265 10.15 -23.79 -15.80
CA SER A 265 9.27 -22.62 -15.87
C SER A 265 7.78 -22.99 -16.01
N ILE A 266 7.48 -24.11 -16.69
CA ILE A 266 6.11 -24.62 -16.84
C ILE A 266 5.59 -25.16 -15.50
N ALA A 267 6.43 -25.88 -14.74
CA ALA A 267 6.08 -26.42 -13.42
C ALA A 267 5.94 -25.35 -12.32
N ASN A 268 6.61 -24.20 -12.49
CA ASN A 268 6.56 -23.09 -11.55
C ASN A 268 5.34 -22.18 -11.79
N ASN A 269 4.96 -21.92 -13.06
CA ASN A 269 3.69 -21.24 -13.36
C ASN A 269 2.47 -22.03 -12.86
N THR A 270 2.54 -23.37 -12.88
CA THR A 270 1.45 -24.22 -12.34
C THR A 270 1.28 -24.07 -10.83
N LYS A 271 2.34 -23.81 -10.05
CA LYS A 271 2.24 -23.67 -8.58
C LYS A 271 1.60 -22.35 -8.12
N ILE A 272 1.83 -21.26 -8.83
CA ILE A 272 1.19 -19.95 -8.56
C ILE A 272 -0.31 -20.04 -8.90
N GLU A 273 -0.61 -20.57 -10.09
CA GLU A 273 -1.97 -20.86 -10.52
C GLU A 273 -2.69 -21.80 -9.53
N ASP A 274 -2.00 -22.82 -9.00
CA ASP A 274 -2.57 -23.78 -8.03
C ASP A 274 -2.85 -23.15 -6.65
N ASN A 275 -2.01 -22.23 -6.15
CA ASN A 275 -2.22 -21.61 -4.83
C ASN A 275 -3.29 -20.51 -4.85
N GLU A 276 -3.34 -19.70 -5.91
CA GLU A 276 -4.26 -18.56 -5.99
C GLU A 276 -5.66 -18.98 -6.45
N ASN A 277 -5.77 -20.00 -7.30
CA ASN A 277 -7.04 -20.66 -7.60
C ASN A 277 -7.63 -21.39 -6.37
N ASN A 278 -6.78 -21.76 -5.41
CA ASN A 278 -7.19 -22.42 -4.17
C ASN A 278 -7.56 -21.45 -3.02
N LEU A 279 -7.45 -20.13 -3.19
CA LEU A 279 -7.93 -19.19 -2.17
C LEU A 279 -9.46 -19.28 -2.05
N LYS A 280 -9.95 -19.82 -0.93
CA LYS A 280 -11.40 -20.02 -0.67
C LYS A 280 -12.02 -18.98 0.26
N ALA A 281 -11.24 -18.37 1.16
CA ALA A 281 -11.74 -17.33 2.05
C ALA A 281 -10.70 -16.26 2.40
N ILE A 282 -11.20 -15.07 2.72
CA ILE A 282 -10.47 -13.98 3.37
C ILE A 282 -11.22 -13.62 4.65
N TYR A 283 -10.49 -13.50 5.75
CA TYR A 283 -11.00 -12.95 7.01
C TYR A 283 -10.47 -11.53 7.23
N ILE A 284 -11.34 -10.60 7.58
CA ILE A 284 -11.00 -9.22 7.94
C ILE A 284 -11.44 -9.01 9.39
N SER A 285 -10.50 -8.59 10.25
CA SER A 285 -10.74 -8.40 11.69
C SER A 285 -11.55 -7.13 11.98
N HIS A 286 -11.22 -6.04 11.29
CA HIS A 286 -11.82 -4.71 11.43
C HIS A 286 -11.52 -3.84 10.19
N LEU A 287 -11.99 -2.58 10.17
CA LEU A 287 -11.98 -1.73 8.97
C LEU A 287 -10.87 -0.67 8.92
N HIS A 288 -9.78 -0.82 9.68
CA HIS A 288 -8.62 0.01 9.41
C HIS A 288 -7.99 -0.37 8.07
N ALA A 289 -7.43 0.64 7.40
CA ALA A 289 -6.99 0.57 6.01
C ALA A 289 -5.92 -0.52 5.77
N ASP A 290 -5.01 -0.66 6.72
CA ASP A 290 -3.92 -1.64 6.76
C ASP A 290 -4.37 -3.10 6.81
N HIS A 291 -5.66 -3.37 7.10
CA HIS A 291 -6.22 -4.74 7.15
C HIS A 291 -7.11 -5.09 5.95
N GLN A 292 -7.47 -4.14 5.09
CA GLN A 292 -8.52 -4.38 4.06
C GLN A 292 -8.25 -3.81 2.67
N LEU A 293 -7.40 -2.77 2.51
CA LEU A 293 -7.25 -2.10 1.21
C LEU A 293 -6.69 -3.02 0.10
N GLY A 294 -5.97 -4.09 0.46
CA GLY A 294 -5.50 -5.08 -0.50
C GLY A 294 -6.58 -6.02 -1.06
N LEU A 295 -7.78 -6.06 -0.45
CA LEU A 295 -8.85 -7.00 -0.82
C LEU A 295 -9.23 -6.89 -2.30
N ILE A 296 -9.39 -5.67 -2.81
CA ILE A 296 -9.82 -5.43 -4.18
C ILE A 296 -8.79 -5.95 -5.18
N GLY A 297 -7.50 -5.69 -4.92
CA GLY A 297 -6.41 -6.20 -5.74
C GLY A 297 -6.41 -7.73 -5.80
N ILE A 298 -6.61 -8.39 -4.66
CA ILE A 298 -6.71 -9.86 -4.60
C ILE A 298 -7.92 -10.37 -5.40
N LEU A 299 -9.09 -9.74 -5.25
CA LEU A 299 -10.29 -10.13 -5.99
C LEU A 299 -10.09 -10.01 -7.51
N LYS A 300 -9.51 -8.89 -7.96
CA LYS A 300 -9.25 -8.64 -9.37
C LYS A 300 -8.17 -9.51 -9.96
N HIS A 301 -7.16 -9.86 -9.18
CA HIS A 301 -6.16 -10.83 -9.60
C HIS A 301 -6.79 -12.23 -9.74
N ARG A 302 -7.55 -12.66 -8.74
CA ARG A 302 -8.20 -13.98 -8.70
C ARG A 302 -9.24 -14.17 -9.81
N GLU A 303 -9.95 -13.10 -10.20
CA GLU A 303 -10.91 -13.09 -11.33
C GLU A 303 -10.28 -13.56 -12.64
N ARG A 304 -8.96 -13.40 -12.81
CA ARG A 304 -8.21 -13.86 -14.00
C ARG A 304 -8.13 -15.38 -14.11
N PHE A 305 -8.28 -16.10 -12.99
CA PHE A 305 -8.09 -17.55 -12.91
C PHE A 305 -9.39 -18.32 -12.63
N THR A 306 -10.36 -17.69 -11.95
CA THR A 306 -11.60 -18.38 -11.55
C THR A 306 -12.77 -17.42 -11.34
N ASN A 307 -13.97 -17.92 -11.63
CA ASN A 307 -15.25 -17.26 -11.36
C ASN A 307 -15.93 -17.77 -10.07
N GLU A 308 -15.29 -18.67 -9.32
CA GLU A 308 -15.83 -19.13 -8.04
C GLU A 308 -15.92 -17.96 -7.05
N HIS A 309 -17.00 -17.89 -6.27
CA HIS A 309 -17.15 -16.85 -5.26
C HIS A 309 -16.14 -17.05 -4.12
N LEU A 310 -15.44 -15.99 -3.73
CA LEU A 310 -14.57 -15.97 -2.57
C LEU A 310 -15.37 -15.65 -1.30
N PHE A 311 -15.26 -16.46 -0.25
CA PHE A 311 -15.88 -16.13 1.03
C PHE A 311 -15.13 -14.96 1.69
N VAL A 312 -15.83 -13.88 2.02
CA VAL A 312 -15.26 -12.74 2.74
C VAL A 312 -15.91 -12.68 4.12
N LEU A 313 -15.19 -13.09 5.15
CA LEU A 313 -15.63 -13.05 6.55
C LEU A 313 -15.16 -11.72 7.15
N ALA A 314 -16.06 -10.75 7.27
CA ALA A 314 -15.67 -9.37 7.60
C ALA A 314 -16.74 -8.64 8.43
N PRO A 315 -16.42 -7.49 9.06
CA PRO A 315 -17.42 -6.60 9.62
C PRO A 315 -18.43 -6.20 8.54
N GLN A 316 -19.73 -6.29 8.84
CA GLN A 316 -20.81 -6.03 7.87
C GLN A 316 -20.69 -4.66 7.18
N GLN A 317 -20.10 -3.68 7.85
CA GLN A 317 -19.90 -2.32 7.35
C GLN A 317 -19.03 -2.26 6.09
N ILE A 318 -18.18 -3.26 5.82
CA ILE A 318 -17.38 -3.33 4.59
C ILE A 318 -18.24 -3.35 3.33
N ALA A 319 -19.48 -3.85 3.41
CA ALA A 319 -20.40 -3.92 2.28
C ALA A 319 -20.63 -2.55 1.62
N SER A 320 -20.64 -1.47 2.40
CA SER A 320 -20.80 -0.11 1.86
C SER A 320 -19.63 0.28 0.96
N TYR A 321 -18.40 0.02 1.40
CA TYR A 321 -17.18 0.27 0.62
C TYR A 321 -17.13 -0.60 -0.64
N LEU A 322 -17.44 -1.89 -0.53
CA LEU A 322 -17.42 -2.81 -1.67
C LEU A 322 -18.49 -2.46 -2.72
N ASN A 323 -19.69 -2.09 -2.27
CA ASN A 323 -20.75 -1.64 -3.18
C ASN A 323 -20.39 -0.30 -3.83
N PHE A 324 -19.81 0.63 -3.08
CA PHE A 324 -19.31 1.89 -3.65
C PHE A 324 -18.27 1.61 -4.74
N TYR A 325 -17.30 0.73 -4.48
CA TYR A 325 -16.29 0.38 -5.47
C TYR A 325 -16.90 -0.28 -6.70
N HIS A 326 -17.74 -1.31 -6.50
CA HIS A 326 -18.41 -2.03 -7.58
C HIS A 326 -19.24 -1.11 -8.49
N ASN A 327 -19.94 -0.15 -7.90
CA ASN A 327 -20.79 0.77 -8.64
C ASN A 327 -20.00 1.87 -9.38
N ARG A 328 -18.79 2.22 -8.90
CA ARG A 328 -18.04 3.39 -9.38
C ARG A 328 -16.84 3.07 -10.24
N PHE A 329 -16.22 1.92 -10.01
CA PHE A 329 -14.97 1.50 -10.65
C PHE A 329 -15.19 0.18 -11.39
N GLU A 330 -14.92 -0.95 -10.75
CA GLU A 330 -14.93 -2.25 -11.42
C GLU A 330 -15.87 -3.23 -10.71
N SER A 331 -16.52 -4.09 -11.49
CA SER A 331 -17.43 -5.09 -10.91
C SER A 331 -16.66 -6.07 -10.03
N ILE A 332 -17.03 -6.14 -8.73
CA ILE A 332 -16.45 -7.09 -7.77
C ILE A 332 -17.48 -7.85 -6.92
N THR A 333 -18.74 -7.40 -6.81
CA THR A 333 -19.72 -8.02 -5.88
C THR A 333 -20.11 -9.43 -6.30
N ASN A 334 -20.07 -9.72 -7.61
CA ASN A 334 -20.27 -11.06 -8.17
C ASN A 334 -19.11 -12.02 -7.87
N LEU A 335 -17.97 -11.52 -7.38
CA LEU A 335 -16.80 -12.33 -7.05
C LEU A 335 -16.79 -12.79 -5.59
N ILE A 336 -17.71 -12.28 -4.75
CA ILE A 336 -17.64 -12.47 -3.30
C ILE A 336 -18.92 -13.06 -2.72
N ARG A 337 -18.75 -13.81 -1.64
CA ARG A 337 -19.81 -14.20 -0.72
C ARG A 337 -19.49 -13.63 0.66
N LEU A 338 -20.09 -12.49 0.99
CA LEU A 338 -19.88 -11.81 2.26
C LEU A 338 -20.58 -12.55 3.42
N VAL A 339 -19.83 -12.83 4.48
CA VAL A 339 -20.31 -13.40 5.74
C VAL A 339 -19.95 -12.41 6.85
N SER A 340 -20.96 -11.91 7.57
CA SER A 340 -20.71 -10.96 8.65
C SER A 340 -20.00 -11.66 9.81
N ASN A 341 -18.94 -11.05 10.33
CA ASN A 341 -18.28 -11.50 11.55
C ASN A 341 -19.25 -11.60 12.73
N ARG A 342 -20.35 -10.84 12.71
CA ARG A 342 -21.41 -10.92 13.72
C ARG A 342 -22.20 -12.23 13.66
N ASP A 343 -22.35 -12.82 12.48
CA ASP A 343 -23.18 -14.01 12.26
C ASP A 343 -22.50 -15.30 12.73
N ILE A 344 -21.19 -15.23 12.95
CA ILE A 344 -20.32 -16.30 13.45
C ILE A 344 -19.80 -16.02 14.87
N LEU A 345 -20.48 -15.18 15.65
CA LEU A 345 -20.09 -14.92 17.05
C LEU A 345 -20.20 -16.18 17.91
N GLN A 346 -19.21 -16.39 18.77
CA GLN A 346 -19.22 -17.47 19.75
C GLN A 346 -20.51 -17.43 20.58
N ASN A 347 -21.13 -18.60 20.77
CA ASN A 347 -22.38 -18.78 21.51
C ASN A 347 -23.59 -18.05 20.92
N LYS A 348 -23.53 -17.62 19.64
CA LYS A 348 -24.66 -17.07 18.88
C LYS A 348 -24.72 -17.67 17.48
N THR A 349 -25.59 -18.67 17.28
CA THR A 349 -25.85 -19.20 15.94
C THR A 349 -26.92 -18.35 15.26
N ILE A 350 -26.50 -17.34 14.50
CA ILE A 350 -27.41 -16.52 13.68
C ILE A 350 -27.62 -17.16 12.31
N LEU A 351 -26.60 -17.85 11.78
CA LEU A 351 -26.69 -18.59 10.53
C LEU A 351 -27.54 -19.86 10.68
N SER A 352 -28.35 -20.17 9.66
CA SER A 352 -29.10 -21.42 9.64
C SER A 352 -28.11 -22.61 9.62
N PRO A 353 -28.42 -23.73 10.31
CA PRO A 353 -27.52 -24.88 10.39
C PRO A 353 -27.06 -25.42 9.02
N ILE A 354 -27.94 -25.34 8.01
CA ILE A 354 -27.64 -25.76 6.63
C ILE A 354 -26.61 -24.82 6.01
N THR A 355 -26.81 -23.49 6.12
CA THR A 355 -25.89 -22.49 5.55
C THR A 355 -24.49 -22.57 6.17
N SER A 356 -24.41 -22.78 7.49
CA SER A 356 -23.11 -22.95 8.17
C SER A 356 -22.41 -24.22 7.72
N LYS A 357 -23.13 -25.33 7.58
CA LYS A 357 -22.55 -26.61 7.16
C LYS A 357 -22.01 -26.55 5.72
N ASP A 358 -22.73 -25.91 4.81
CA ASP A 358 -22.29 -25.72 3.42
C ASP A 358 -21.02 -24.86 3.35
N MET A 359 -20.98 -23.78 4.14
CA MET A 359 -19.79 -22.94 4.24
C MET A 359 -18.59 -23.73 4.81
N TYR A 360 -18.77 -24.46 5.91
CA TYR A 360 -17.69 -25.22 6.53
C TYR A 360 -17.14 -26.30 5.58
N ASN A 361 -18.03 -26.97 4.84
CA ASN A 361 -17.63 -27.93 3.82
C ASN A 361 -16.83 -27.28 2.68
N ALA A 362 -17.30 -26.14 2.17
CA ALA A 362 -16.63 -25.40 1.10
C ALA A 362 -15.26 -24.86 1.51
N LEU A 363 -15.12 -24.45 2.78
CA LEU A 363 -13.86 -23.95 3.34
C LEU A 363 -12.92 -25.07 3.82
N GLY A 364 -13.37 -26.31 3.87
CA GLY A 364 -12.57 -27.42 4.38
C GLY A 364 -12.30 -27.36 5.89
N ILE A 365 -13.17 -26.70 6.66
CA ILE A 365 -13.02 -26.51 8.11
C ILE A 365 -14.12 -27.25 8.88
N GLU A 366 -13.91 -27.46 10.17
CA GLU A 366 -14.91 -28.00 11.10
C GLU A 366 -15.76 -26.88 11.71
N ASN A 367 -15.13 -25.77 12.09
CA ASN A 367 -15.82 -24.64 12.71
C ASN A 367 -15.06 -23.33 12.50
N VAL A 368 -15.79 -22.21 12.51
CA VAL A 368 -15.24 -20.86 12.67
C VAL A 368 -16.08 -20.08 13.68
N SER A 369 -15.45 -19.32 14.55
CA SER A 369 -16.15 -18.51 15.56
C SER A 369 -15.38 -17.23 15.87
N THR A 370 -16.11 -16.14 16.07
CA THR A 370 -15.55 -14.82 16.40
C THR A 370 -15.93 -14.35 17.79
N CYS A 371 -15.20 -13.37 18.31
CA CYS A 371 -15.61 -12.58 19.47
C CYS A 371 -15.29 -11.12 19.24
N PHE A 372 -16.01 -10.23 19.92
CA PHE A 372 -15.64 -8.82 19.95
C PHE A 372 -14.35 -8.61 20.73
N VAL A 373 -13.43 -7.84 20.17
CA VAL A 373 -12.18 -7.41 20.81
C VAL A 373 -12.22 -5.90 21.09
N THR A 374 -11.21 -5.36 21.77
CA THR A 374 -11.20 -3.96 22.21
C THR A 374 -10.19 -3.15 21.42
N HIS A 375 -10.67 -2.53 20.34
CA HIS A 375 -9.88 -1.70 19.43
C HIS A 375 -10.73 -0.57 18.81
N CYS A 376 -11.26 -0.72 17.60
CA CYS A 376 -12.30 0.16 17.04
C CYS A 376 -13.70 -0.47 17.20
N PRO A 377 -14.81 0.27 16.94
CA PRO A 377 -16.12 -0.34 16.79
C PRO A 377 -16.09 -1.46 15.74
N PHE A 378 -16.80 -2.55 15.99
CA PHE A 378 -16.86 -3.72 15.09
C PHE A 378 -15.49 -4.36 14.82
N ALA A 379 -14.62 -4.40 15.83
CA ALA A 379 -13.39 -5.19 15.79
C ALA A 379 -13.61 -6.61 16.37
N TYR A 380 -13.04 -7.60 15.70
CA TYR A 380 -13.22 -9.01 16.03
C TYR A 380 -11.89 -9.76 16.08
N GLY A 381 -11.83 -10.75 16.98
CA GLY A 381 -10.89 -11.87 16.91
C GLY A 381 -11.63 -13.11 16.40
N VAL A 382 -10.90 -14.09 15.88
CA VAL A 382 -11.45 -15.29 15.25
C VAL A 382 -10.72 -16.56 15.68
N THR A 383 -11.43 -17.67 15.68
CA THR A 383 -10.87 -19.02 15.73
C THR A 383 -11.40 -19.86 14.59
N ILE A 384 -10.54 -20.71 14.04
CA ILE A 384 -10.85 -21.68 13.00
C ILE A 384 -10.40 -23.04 13.50
N THR A 385 -11.30 -24.02 13.48
CA THR A 385 -10.98 -25.43 13.74
C THR A 385 -10.94 -26.17 12.41
N LEU A 386 -9.80 -26.78 12.10
CA LEU A 386 -9.60 -27.58 10.90
C LEU A 386 -10.25 -28.96 11.06
N LYS A 387 -10.50 -29.67 9.95
CA LYS A 387 -11.10 -31.02 9.95
C LYS A 387 -10.32 -32.08 10.72
N ASN A 388 -9.04 -31.84 11.01
CA ASN A 388 -8.20 -32.72 11.82
C ASN A 388 -8.21 -32.34 13.32
N GLY A 389 -9.10 -31.44 13.73
CA GLY A 389 -9.26 -30.97 15.11
C GLY A 389 -8.28 -29.86 15.52
N GLN A 390 -7.31 -29.48 14.67
CA GLN A 390 -6.37 -28.40 15.01
C GLN A 390 -7.07 -27.05 15.03
N LYS A 391 -6.82 -26.24 16.05
CA LYS A 391 -7.47 -24.93 16.26
C LYS A 391 -6.46 -23.79 16.11
N ILE A 392 -6.78 -22.84 15.23
CA ILE A 392 -6.00 -21.62 14.98
C ILE A 392 -6.79 -20.42 15.49
N ALA A 393 -6.15 -19.51 16.24
CA ALA A 393 -6.74 -18.27 16.72
C ALA A 393 -6.00 -17.07 16.13
N TYR A 394 -6.73 -16.00 15.78
CA TYR A 394 -6.17 -14.73 15.34
C TYR A 394 -6.86 -13.57 16.05
N SER A 395 -6.08 -12.68 16.67
CA SER A 395 -6.60 -11.61 17.54
C SER A 395 -7.27 -10.47 16.78
N GLY A 396 -6.83 -10.18 15.56
CA GLY A 396 -6.94 -8.83 15.00
C GLY A 396 -6.18 -7.83 15.87
N ASP A 397 -6.50 -6.54 15.75
CA ASP A 397 -5.93 -5.51 16.62
C ASP A 397 -6.73 -5.41 17.92
N THR A 398 -6.06 -5.39 19.06
CA THR A 398 -6.71 -5.32 20.37
C THR A 398 -5.73 -5.03 21.50
N ILE A 399 -6.21 -4.31 22.52
CA ILE A 399 -5.62 -4.40 23.87
C ILE A 399 -5.87 -5.80 24.46
N PRO A 400 -5.21 -6.20 25.56
CA PRO A 400 -5.51 -7.45 26.26
C PRO A 400 -7.01 -7.67 26.49
N CYS A 401 -7.56 -8.76 25.94
CA CYS A 401 -9.00 -8.98 25.90
C CYS A 401 -9.38 -10.36 26.45
N ASN A 402 -10.09 -10.40 27.59
CA ASN A 402 -10.53 -11.66 28.21
C ASN A 402 -11.49 -12.46 27.31
N ARG A 403 -12.33 -11.78 26.52
CA ARG A 403 -13.22 -12.46 25.56
C ARG A 403 -12.44 -13.25 24.51
N PHE A 404 -11.31 -12.71 24.07
CA PHE A 404 -10.44 -13.41 23.13
C PHE A 404 -9.69 -14.57 23.79
N VAL A 405 -9.28 -14.45 25.06
CA VAL A 405 -8.72 -15.57 25.84
C VAL A 405 -9.67 -16.76 25.85
N GLU A 406 -10.95 -16.53 26.17
CA GLU A 406 -11.96 -17.61 26.19
C GLU A 406 -12.20 -18.21 24.79
N LEU A 407 -12.25 -17.37 23.75
CA LEU A 407 -12.40 -17.85 22.38
C LEU A 407 -11.19 -18.70 21.96
N ALA A 408 -9.98 -18.22 22.21
CA ALA A 408 -8.72 -18.81 21.77
C ALA A 408 -8.24 -19.99 22.65
N LYS A 409 -9.00 -20.35 23.69
CA LYS A 409 -8.63 -21.37 24.66
C LYS A 409 -8.23 -22.69 23.98
N HIS A 410 -7.10 -23.27 24.40
CA HIS A 410 -6.51 -24.51 23.89
C HIS A 410 -6.22 -24.52 22.39
N SER A 411 -5.98 -23.37 21.77
CA SER A 411 -5.56 -23.30 20.36
C SER A 411 -4.19 -23.96 20.16
N ASP A 412 -4.02 -24.63 19.01
CA ASP A 412 -2.73 -25.16 18.56
C ASP A 412 -1.79 -24.03 18.15
N LEU A 413 -2.34 -22.99 17.53
CA LEU A 413 -1.63 -21.78 17.15
C LEU A 413 -2.49 -20.56 17.50
N LEU A 414 -1.91 -19.63 18.25
CA LEU A 414 -2.46 -18.30 18.47
C LEU A 414 -1.58 -17.27 17.75
N ILE A 415 -2.16 -16.54 16.80
CA ILE A 415 -1.53 -15.40 16.13
C ILE A 415 -2.04 -14.13 16.81
N HIS A 416 -1.14 -13.39 17.48
CA HIS A 416 -1.49 -12.19 18.23
C HIS A 416 -0.77 -10.96 17.70
N GLU A 417 -1.47 -9.83 17.67
CA GLU A 417 -0.86 -8.51 17.45
C GLU A 417 0.09 -8.15 18.62
N ALA A 418 1.23 -7.58 18.30
CA ALA A 418 2.25 -7.16 19.27
C ALA A 418 2.82 -5.80 18.85
N THR A 419 1.92 -4.83 18.64
CA THR A 419 2.24 -3.56 17.98
C THR A 419 3.26 -2.72 18.76
N MET A 420 3.17 -2.75 20.09
CA MET A 420 3.97 -1.90 20.97
C MET A 420 5.12 -2.65 21.64
N GLU A 421 6.26 -1.99 21.80
CA GLU A 421 7.35 -2.49 22.63
C GLU A 421 6.94 -2.47 24.11
N ASP A 422 7.53 -3.36 24.91
CA ASP A 422 7.41 -3.30 26.36
C ASP A 422 7.96 -1.96 26.89
N GLY A 423 7.36 -1.42 27.94
CA GLY A 423 7.60 -0.05 28.41
C GLY A 423 6.78 1.02 27.68
N LEU A 424 6.00 0.69 26.65
CA LEU A 424 5.06 1.60 25.99
C LEU A 424 3.59 1.29 26.31
N GLU A 425 3.30 0.71 27.47
CA GLU A 425 1.96 0.25 27.87
C GLU A 425 0.92 1.38 27.82
N HIS A 426 1.30 2.58 28.26
CA HIS A 426 0.42 3.75 28.20
C HIS A 426 0.05 4.11 26.75
N GLN A 427 1.00 4.02 25.83
CA GLN A 427 0.73 4.25 24.40
C GLN A 427 -0.10 3.11 23.81
N ALA A 428 0.14 1.87 24.23
CA ALA A 428 -0.63 0.70 23.84
C ALA A 428 -2.12 0.88 24.22
N VAL A 429 -2.40 1.35 25.44
CA VAL A 429 -3.78 1.64 25.87
C VAL A 429 -4.42 2.75 25.04
N ILE A 430 -3.70 3.86 24.80
CA ILE A 430 -4.23 5.00 24.03
C ILE A 430 -4.56 4.60 22.60
N LYS A 431 -3.62 3.91 21.93
CA LYS A 431 -3.79 3.45 20.54
C LYS A 431 -4.59 2.16 20.43
N ARG A 432 -4.99 1.58 21.56
CA ARG A 432 -5.75 0.35 21.70
C ARG A 432 -5.10 -0.88 21.05
N HIS A 433 -3.81 -1.06 21.34
CA HIS A 433 -3.01 -2.21 20.93
C HIS A 433 -2.40 -2.95 22.13
N SER A 434 -1.74 -4.06 21.85
CA SER A 434 -0.97 -4.82 22.85
C SER A 434 0.52 -4.54 22.77
N THR A 435 1.18 -4.63 23.92
CA THR A 435 2.63 -4.81 24.00
C THR A 435 3.03 -6.26 23.73
N ILE A 436 4.31 -6.52 23.47
CA ILE A 436 4.85 -7.87 23.27
C ILE A 436 4.55 -8.77 24.47
N SER A 437 4.87 -8.33 25.70
CA SER A 437 4.62 -9.10 26.91
C SER A 437 3.12 -9.33 27.16
N GLN A 438 2.28 -8.35 26.82
CA GLN A 438 0.82 -8.50 26.91
C GLN A 438 0.29 -9.56 25.93
N ALA A 439 0.76 -9.56 24.68
CA ALA A 439 0.39 -10.56 23.68
C ALA A 439 0.80 -11.98 24.09
N ILE A 440 2.04 -12.14 24.61
CA ILE A 440 2.52 -13.41 25.17
C ILE A 440 1.63 -13.86 26.34
N ASN A 441 1.27 -12.94 27.24
CA ASN A 441 0.42 -13.25 28.39
C ASN A 441 -0.98 -13.72 27.97
N ILE A 442 -1.56 -13.16 26.90
CA ILE A 442 -2.82 -13.64 26.32
C ILE A 442 -2.66 -15.09 25.82
N GLY A 443 -1.56 -15.40 25.13
CA GLY A 443 -1.22 -16.77 24.72
C GLY A 443 -1.17 -17.77 25.87
N ILE A 444 -0.48 -17.39 26.96
CA ILE A 444 -0.36 -18.21 28.18
C ILE A 444 -1.74 -18.44 28.81
N ARG A 445 -2.53 -17.38 28.98
CA ARG A 445 -3.87 -17.46 29.60
C ARG A 445 -4.87 -18.23 28.76
N ALA A 446 -4.72 -18.20 27.43
CA ALA A 446 -5.50 -19.02 26.51
C ALA A 446 -5.02 -20.48 26.49
N GLU A 447 -3.96 -20.84 27.21
CA GLU A 447 -3.36 -22.17 27.18
C GLU A 447 -3.03 -22.60 25.74
N ALA A 448 -2.58 -21.65 24.92
CA ALA A 448 -2.23 -21.90 23.53
C ALA A 448 -0.96 -22.77 23.46
N LYS A 449 -0.95 -23.78 22.58
CA LYS A 449 0.23 -24.64 22.40
C LYS A 449 1.41 -23.87 21.80
N PHE A 450 1.14 -22.85 21.00
CA PHE A 450 2.14 -21.96 20.43
C PHE A 450 1.55 -20.56 20.17
N THR A 451 2.33 -19.51 20.46
CA THR A 451 1.96 -18.11 20.17
C THR A 451 2.90 -17.52 19.13
N LEU A 452 2.35 -17.04 18.03
CA LEU A 452 3.07 -16.32 16.98
C LEU A 452 2.72 -14.83 17.07
N LEU A 453 3.74 -14.00 17.27
CA LEU A 453 3.60 -12.55 17.36
C LEU A 453 3.71 -11.91 15.98
N THR A 454 2.84 -10.95 15.67
CA THR A 454 2.81 -10.23 14.40
C THR A 454 2.32 -8.79 14.59
N HIS A 455 2.10 -8.05 13.50
CA HIS A 455 1.57 -6.68 13.48
C HIS A 455 2.45 -5.71 14.28
N PHE A 456 3.77 -5.80 14.09
CA PHE A 456 4.73 -4.93 14.76
C PHE A 456 4.68 -3.51 14.20
N SER A 457 4.91 -2.51 15.05
CA SER A 457 5.04 -1.14 14.57
C SER A 457 6.20 -1.02 13.55
N GLN A 458 5.92 -0.42 12.39
CA GLN A 458 6.92 -0.16 11.34
C GLN A 458 8.15 0.64 11.81
N ARG A 459 8.04 1.38 12.92
CA ARG A 459 9.16 2.13 13.52
C ARG A 459 10.25 1.22 14.08
N TYR A 460 9.94 -0.05 14.32
CA TYR A 460 10.80 -1.03 15.01
C TYR A 460 10.89 -2.38 14.25
N SER A 461 10.41 -2.44 13.00
CA SER A 461 10.02 -3.67 12.29
C SER A 461 11.12 -4.69 11.96
N LYS A 462 12.41 -4.34 12.06
CA LYS A 462 13.46 -5.29 11.64
C LYS A 462 13.71 -6.40 12.66
N LEU A 463 13.47 -6.14 13.95
CA LEU A 463 13.70 -7.13 15.01
C LEU A 463 12.91 -6.74 16.27
N PRO A 464 11.71 -7.32 16.49
CA PRO A 464 10.94 -7.10 17.72
C PRO A 464 11.73 -7.59 18.94
N MET A 465 11.82 -6.81 20.01
CA MET A 465 12.56 -7.19 21.22
C MET A 465 11.68 -8.04 22.15
N LEU A 466 12.03 -9.33 22.27
CA LEU A 466 11.38 -10.20 23.24
C LEU A 466 11.81 -9.84 24.68
N PRO A 467 10.93 -10.01 25.68
CA PRO A 467 11.26 -9.80 27.08
C PRO A 467 12.42 -10.71 27.52
N ASN A 468 13.20 -10.26 28.50
CA ASN A 468 14.40 -10.97 28.94
C ASN A 468 14.05 -12.35 29.53
N LYS A 469 14.70 -13.40 29.01
CA LYS A 469 14.46 -14.80 29.40
C LYS A 469 14.75 -15.05 30.88
N ASP A 470 15.77 -14.39 31.43
CA ASP A 470 16.21 -14.61 32.82
C ASP A 470 15.30 -13.94 33.86
N GLN A 471 14.45 -13.00 33.44
CA GLN A 471 13.59 -12.21 34.34
C GLN A 471 12.12 -12.61 34.25
N SER A 472 11.75 -13.50 33.35
CA SER A 472 10.36 -13.88 33.10
C SER A 472 10.16 -15.39 33.25
N ASN A 473 9.13 -15.80 33.99
CA ASN A 473 8.74 -17.21 34.12
C ASN A 473 7.97 -17.71 32.88
N ILE A 474 8.42 -17.29 31.69
CA ILE A 474 7.77 -17.52 30.40
C ILE A 474 8.51 -18.64 29.67
N ASP A 475 7.76 -19.63 29.20
CA ASP A 475 8.29 -20.67 28.32
C ASP A 475 8.42 -20.14 26.88
N PHE A 476 9.57 -19.55 26.55
CA PHE A 476 9.86 -19.04 25.20
C PHE A 476 9.98 -20.12 24.13
N SER A 477 10.00 -21.42 24.49
CA SER A 477 10.00 -22.51 23.49
C SER A 477 8.69 -22.60 22.70
N ARG A 478 7.66 -21.86 23.13
CA ARG A 478 6.33 -21.80 22.50
C ARG A 478 6.01 -20.42 21.89
N ILE A 479 7.00 -19.55 21.76
CA ILE A 479 6.83 -18.19 21.25
C ILE A 479 7.61 -18.04 19.95
N GLY A 480 6.94 -17.55 18.90
CA GLY A 480 7.53 -17.22 17.61
C GLY A 480 7.32 -15.76 17.25
N VAL A 481 8.19 -15.24 16.39
CA VAL A 481 8.10 -13.89 15.82
C VAL A 481 7.90 -14.03 14.32
N ALA A 482 6.85 -13.41 13.78
CA ALA A 482 6.60 -13.40 12.35
C ALA A 482 7.51 -12.40 11.62
N PHE A 483 7.88 -12.77 10.40
CA PHE A 483 8.53 -11.89 9.43
C PHE A 483 7.78 -12.00 8.11
N ASP A 484 7.89 -10.97 7.28
CA ASP A 484 7.32 -10.99 5.95
C ASP A 484 7.85 -12.20 5.17
N PHE A 485 6.97 -12.87 4.40
CA PHE A 485 7.28 -14.06 3.59
C PHE A 485 7.82 -15.28 4.35
N MET A 486 7.64 -15.30 5.67
CA MET A 486 7.88 -16.50 6.46
C MET A 486 6.84 -17.58 6.15
N HIS A 487 7.29 -18.76 5.74
CA HIS A 487 6.47 -19.94 5.46
C HIS A 487 6.70 -20.98 6.55
N VAL A 488 5.66 -21.32 7.31
CA VAL A 488 5.78 -22.28 8.42
C VAL A 488 4.53 -23.15 8.52
N SER A 489 4.72 -24.46 8.64
CA SER A 489 3.64 -25.37 8.96
C SER A 489 3.44 -25.49 10.49
N LEU A 490 2.27 -25.97 10.93
CA LEU A 490 2.01 -26.17 12.36
C LEU A 490 3.04 -27.09 13.04
N SER A 491 3.59 -28.09 12.33
CA SER A 491 4.62 -28.97 12.87
C SER A 491 6.00 -28.30 12.97
N GLN A 492 6.25 -27.24 12.19
CA GLN A 492 7.50 -26.50 12.15
C GLN A 492 7.55 -25.33 13.16
N LEU A 493 6.44 -24.95 13.80
CA LEU A 493 6.38 -23.79 14.71
C LEU A 493 7.47 -23.80 15.79
N LYS A 494 7.82 -24.98 16.32
CA LYS A 494 8.87 -25.14 17.34
C LYS A 494 10.28 -24.79 16.85
N LEU A 495 10.49 -24.68 15.53
CA LEU A 495 11.77 -24.23 14.96
C LEU A 495 11.97 -22.72 15.13
N LEU A 496 10.90 -21.93 15.17
CA LEU A 496 10.98 -20.47 15.23
C LEU A 496 11.80 -19.96 16.43
N PRO A 497 11.55 -20.39 17.69
CA PRO A 497 12.37 -19.96 18.83
C PRO A 497 13.81 -20.50 18.78
N ILE A 498 14.08 -21.58 18.04
CA ILE A 498 15.42 -22.15 17.87
C ILE A 498 16.26 -21.31 16.91
N ILE A 499 15.67 -20.85 15.80
CA ILE A 499 16.38 -20.04 14.80
C ILE A 499 16.46 -18.55 15.17
N TYR A 500 15.55 -18.07 16.03
CA TYR A 500 15.47 -16.65 16.38
C TYR A 500 16.78 -16.04 16.91
N PRO A 501 17.57 -16.70 17.79
CA PRO A 501 18.89 -16.19 18.19
C PRO A 501 19.85 -15.95 17.02
N CYS A 502 19.77 -16.74 15.94
CA CYS A 502 20.58 -16.52 14.73
C CYS A 502 20.16 -15.23 14.02
N ILE A 503 18.85 -14.96 13.97
CA ILE A 503 18.29 -13.71 13.43
C ILE A 503 18.74 -12.53 14.29
N GLU A 504 18.73 -12.66 15.62
CA GLU A 504 19.22 -11.59 16.51
C GLU A 504 20.69 -11.23 16.27
N VAL A 505 21.55 -12.23 16.06
CA VAL A 505 22.97 -12.01 15.73
C VAL A 505 23.12 -11.34 14.36
N MET A 506 22.35 -11.78 13.37
CA MET A 506 22.36 -11.20 12.03
C MET A 506 21.99 -9.71 12.02
N PHE A 507 21.11 -9.28 12.92
CA PHE A 507 20.65 -7.90 13.05
C PHE A 507 21.20 -7.20 14.31
N GLN A 508 22.37 -7.61 14.80
CA GLN A 508 22.94 -7.11 16.07
C GLN A 508 23.11 -5.58 16.12
N ASP A 509 23.57 -4.94 15.03
CA ASP A 509 23.70 -3.48 14.98
C ASP A 509 22.36 -2.76 15.14
N PHE A 510 21.29 -3.36 14.63
CA PHE A 510 19.94 -2.84 14.79
C PHE A 510 19.43 -3.07 16.21
N LYS A 511 19.69 -4.26 16.79
CA LYS A 511 19.40 -4.58 18.18
C LYS A 511 20.05 -3.60 19.15
N GLN A 512 21.33 -3.26 18.95
CA GLN A 512 22.06 -2.27 19.74
C GLN A 512 21.34 -0.90 19.71
N LYS A 513 20.97 -0.41 18.52
CA LYS A 513 20.27 0.86 18.36
C LYS A 513 18.89 0.88 19.04
N LEU A 514 18.18 -0.24 19.05
CA LEU A 514 16.90 -0.36 19.76
C LEU A 514 17.11 -0.30 21.28
N ASN A 515 18.11 -1.02 21.79
CA ASN A 515 18.45 -0.99 23.22
C ASN A 515 18.83 0.43 23.68
N ASP A 516 19.67 1.14 22.93
CA ASP A 516 20.06 2.51 23.26
C ASP A 516 18.85 3.45 23.33
N ARG A 517 17.88 3.28 22.43
CA ARG A 517 16.62 4.03 22.45
C ARG A 517 15.75 3.65 23.65
N ALA A 518 15.65 2.37 23.97
CA ALA A 518 14.90 1.89 25.14
C ALA A 518 15.48 2.47 26.44
N SER A 519 16.80 2.35 26.65
CA SER A 519 17.48 2.92 27.82
C SER A 519 17.34 4.43 27.90
N LYS A 520 17.44 5.16 26.76
CA LYS A 520 17.20 6.61 26.73
C LYS A 520 15.78 6.97 27.16
N ARG A 521 14.77 6.18 26.78
CA ARG A 521 13.37 6.40 27.20
C ARG A 521 13.18 6.14 28.69
N GLU A 522 13.75 5.07 29.22
CA GLU A 522 13.70 4.78 30.66
C GLU A 522 14.34 5.90 31.48
N TRP A 523 15.53 6.35 31.07
CA TRP A 523 16.20 7.48 31.70
C TRP A 523 15.34 8.76 31.68
N LEU A 524 14.72 9.10 30.55
CA LEU A 524 13.83 10.26 30.45
C LEU A 524 12.60 10.15 31.37
N LYS A 525 12.02 8.94 31.50
CA LYS A 525 10.91 8.69 32.43
C LYS A 525 11.34 8.89 33.87
N GLU A 526 12.47 8.31 34.28
CA GLU A 526 13.01 8.48 35.63
C GLU A 526 13.25 9.95 35.97
N GLN A 527 13.82 10.72 35.05
CA GLN A 527 14.05 12.14 35.24
C GLN A 527 12.75 12.94 35.35
N THR A 528 11.73 12.58 34.56
CA THR A 528 10.41 13.20 34.64
C THR A 528 9.74 12.90 35.99
N VAL A 529 9.81 11.65 36.47
CA VAL A 529 9.27 11.25 37.78
C VAL A 529 10.00 11.97 38.91
N LYS A 530 11.34 12.04 38.88
CA LYS A 530 12.15 12.78 39.85
C LYS A 530 11.78 14.26 39.88
N ALA A 531 11.65 14.91 38.71
CA ALA A 531 11.24 16.31 38.60
C ALA A 531 9.83 16.54 39.17
N SER A 532 8.89 15.61 38.92
CA SER A 532 7.52 15.67 39.45
C SER A 532 7.47 15.53 40.96
N ALA A 533 8.31 14.65 41.54
CA ALA A 533 8.41 14.45 42.98
C ALA A 533 9.02 15.66 43.71
N SER A 534 9.99 16.35 43.09
CA SER A 534 10.56 17.59 43.64
C SER A 534 9.61 18.79 43.60
N ILE A 535 8.63 18.81 42.69
CA ILE A 535 7.60 19.87 42.62
C ILE A 535 6.51 19.68 43.68
N ASN A 536 6.22 18.44 44.08
CA ASN A 536 5.22 18.15 45.12
C ASN A 536 5.76 18.26 46.56
N ASN A 537 7.08 18.40 46.74
CA ASN A 537 7.74 18.53 48.05
C ASN A 537 8.17 19.98 48.38
N ASN A 538 7.84 20.94 47.52
CA ASN A 538 7.94 22.38 47.75
C ASN A 538 6.54 22.98 47.75
#